data_AF-A0AAE0FA65-F1
#
_entry.id   AF-A0AAE0FA65-F1
#
_cell.length_a   1.000
_cell.length_b   1.000
_cell.length_c   1.000
_cell.angle_alpha   90.00
_cell.angle_beta   90.00
_cell.angle_gamma   90.00
#
_symmetry.space_group_name_H-M   'P 1'
#
loop_
_entity.id
_entity.type
_entity.pdbx_description
1 polymer ?
#
loop_
_entity_poly.entity_id
_entity_poly.type
_entity_poly.pdbx_seq_one_letter_code
_entity_poly.pdbx_strand_id
1 'polypeptide(L)'
;EDNIGTKCFGGKKSVCIIALVKAAGDEFMEKEDLIEISKKYRNDPIAFTWVDGSTQSEFLSGFGLEWAGEPKLVAVKTGKRNRFVVFDGEWQRASMNSFVDKILGGDMMFKPLKAETDGAIKQ
;
A
#
# COMPACT_ATOMS: atom_id res chain seq x y z
N GLU A 1 -11.77 10.02 -6.52
CA GLU A 1 -12.50 8.77 -6.17
C GLU A 1 -11.49 7.79 -5.61
N ASP A 2 -11.74 7.30 -4.39
CA ASP A 2 -10.84 6.36 -3.71
C ASP A 2 -10.80 5.02 -4.46
N ASN A 3 -9.76 4.84 -5.27
CA ASN A 3 -9.60 3.67 -6.13
C ASN A 3 -9.23 2.39 -5.35
N ILE A 4 -9.09 2.46 -4.03
CA ILE A 4 -8.51 1.41 -3.20
C ILE A 4 -9.45 0.21 -3.00
N GLY A 5 -10.74 0.45 -2.76
CA GLY A 5 -11.74 -0.60 -2.56
C GLY A 5 -11.82 -1.54 -3.76
N THR A 6 -11.88 -0.97 -4.96
CA THR A 6 -12.02 -1.75 -6.21
C THR A 6 -10.69 -2.35 -6.69
N LYS A 7 -9.56 -1.64 -6.54
CA LYS A 7 -8.24 -2.12 -7.04
C LYS A 7 -7.56 -3.11 -6.10
N CYS A 8 -7.63 -2.87 -4.78
CA CYS A 8 -6.92 -3.68 -3.79
C CYS A 8 -7.82 -4.77 -3.18
N PHE A 9 -9.07 -4.43 -2.82
CA PHE A 9 -9.93 -5.32 -2.03
C PHE A 9 -10.96 -6.11 -2.86
N GLY A 10 -11.26 -5.68 -4.08
CA GLY A 10 -12.13 -6.39 -5.04
C GLY A 10 -11.40 -7.07 -6.21
N GLY A 11 -10.06 -6.99 -6.27
CA GLY A 11 -9.27 -7.45 -7.41
C GLY A 11 -8.89 -8.94 -7.40
N LYS A 12 -8.43 -9.46 -8.56
CA LYS A 12 -7.84 -10.81 -8.69
C LYS A 12 -6.42 -10.93 -8.12
N LYS A 13 -5.78 -9.81 -7.81
CA LYS A 13 -4.41 -9.73 -7.28
C LYS A 13 -4.46 -9.96 -5.77
N SER A 14 -3.55 -10.79 -5.25
CA SER A 14 -3.56 -11.21 -3.84
C SER A 14 -2.85 -10.23 -2.90
N VAL A 15 -2.08 -9.30 -3.46
CA VAL A 15 -1.35 -8.28 -2.71
C VAL A 15 -1.54 -6.92 -3.37
N CYS A 16 -1.76 -5.88 -2.57
CA CYS A 16 -1.79 -4.49 -3.01
C CYS A 16 -0.73 -3.69 -2.28
N ILE A 17 0.08 -2.94 -3.02
CA ILE A 17 1.03 -1.96 -2.51
C ILE A 17 0.34 -0.60 -2.55
N ILE A 18 0.28 0.06 -1.40
CA ILE A 18 -0.37 1.35 -1.20
C ILE A 18 0.70 2.35 -0.76
N ALA A 19 0.88 3.39 -1.57
CA ALA A 19 1.69 4.55 -1.20
C ALA A 19 0.84 5.56 -0.43
N LEU A 20 1.26 5.87 0.79
CA LEU A 20 0.73 6.93 1.63
C LEU A 20 1.58 8.16 1.36
N VAL A 21 1.04 9.15 0.65
CA VAL A 21 1.77 10.34 0.19
C VAL A 21 0.99 11.61 0.50
N LYS A 22 1.61 12.78 0.35
CA LYS A 22 0.87 14.04 0.29
C LYS A 22 0.49 14.29 -1.17
N ALA A 23 -0.77 14.03 -1.52
CA ALA A 23 -1.24 14.18 -2.90
C ALA A 23 -2.10 15.43 -3.09
N ALA A 24 -2.05 16.03 -4.27
CA ALA A 24 -2.98 17.06 -4.72
C ALA A 24 -3.69 16.57 -6.00
N GLY A 25 -4.77 15.81 -5.83
CA GLY A 25 -5.32 15.01 -6.93
C GLY A 25 -4.36 13.89 -7.30
N ASP A 26 -4.11 13.67 -8.60
CA ASP A 26 -3.21 12.61 -9.09
C ASP A 26 -1.72 12.99 -9.02
N GLU A 27 -1.37 14.16 -8.50
CA GLU A 27 0.01 14.68 -8.45
C GLU A 27 0.59 14.54 -7.04
N PHE A 28 1.77 13.92 -6.95
CA PHE A 28 2.56 13.77 -5.72
C PHE A 28 4.03 13.56 -6.08
N MET A 29 4.94 13.90 -5.17
CA MET A 29 6.38 13.97 -5.45
C MET A 29 6.96 12.60 -5.85
N GLU A 30 6.47 11.54 -5.24
CA GLU A 30 6.97 10.17 -5.37
C GLU A 30 6.33 9.39 -6.54
N LYS A 31 5.52 10.06 -7.36
CA LYS A 31 4.69 9.43 -8.41
C LYS A 31 5.50 8.64 -9.42
N GLU A 32 6.59 9.21 -9.93
CA GLU A 32 7.44 8.53 -10.91
C GLU A 32 8.08 7.25 -10.36
N ASP A 33 8.53 7.27 -9.10
CA ASP A 33 9.10 6.07 -8.48
C ASP A 33 8.06 4.95 -8.34
N LEU A 34 6.83 5.30 -7.94
CA LEU A 34 5.73 4.34 -7.83
C LEU A 34 5.34 3.77 -9.20
N ILE A 35 5.29 4.62 -10.23
CA ILE A 35 5.01 4.21 -11.61
C ILE A 35 6.09 3.23 -12.11
N GLU A 36 7.36 3.57 -11.95
CA GLU A 36 8.47 2.73 -12.40
C GLU A 36 8.47 1.36 -11.73
N ILE A 37 8.20 1.30 -10.42
CA ILE A 37 8.09 0.03 -9.71
C ILE A 37 6.88 -0.77 -10.18
N SER A 38 5.74 -0.12 -10.40
CA SER A 38 4.53 -0.80 -10.87
C SER A 38 4.72 -1.44 -12.24
N LYS A 39 5.50 -0.81 -13.12
CA LYS A 39 5.86 -1.35 -14.44
C LYS A 39 6.69 -2.61 -14.31
N LYS A 40 7.67 -2.64 -13.40
CA LYS A 40 8.53 -3.81 -13.15
C LYS A 40 7.70 -5.03 -12.73
N TYR A 41 6.74 -4.85 -11.84
CA TYR A 41 5.92 -5.94 -11.27
C TYR A 41 4.57 -6.14 -11.97
N ARG A 42 4.37 -5.59 -13.17
CA ARG A 42 3.07 -5.63 -13.87
C ARG A 42 2.52 -7.04 -14.11
N ASN A 43 3.41 -8.02 -14.22
CA ASN A 43 3.07 -9.43 -14.47
C ASN A 43 2.86 -10.24 -13.19
N ASP A 44 3.24 -9.70 -12.03
CA ASP A 44 3.13 -10.35 -10.73
C ASP A 44 1.73 -10.21 -10.12
N PRO A 45 1.34 -11.04 -9.15
CA PRO A 45 0.03 -10.94 -8.48
C PRO A 45 -0.07 -9.74 -7.51
N ILE A 46 0.53 -8.60 -7.87
CA ILE A 46 0.54 -7.36 -7.12
C ILE A 46 -0.22 -6.25 -7.86
N ALA A 47 -0.94 -5.41 -7.13
CA ALA A 47 -1.46 -4.13 -7.58
C ALA A 47 -0.74 -2.98 -6.87
N PHE A 48 -0.68 -1.81 -7.52
CA PHE A 48 -0.12 -0.58 -6.93
C PHE A 48 -1.21 0.50 -6.91
N THR A 49 -1.27 1.24 -5.82
CA THR A 49 -2.15 2.40 -5.65
C THR A 49 -1.51 3.40 -4.70
N TRP A 50 -2.14 4.56 -4.56
CA TRP A 50 -1.73 5.60 -3.64
C TRP A 50 -2.97 6.20 -2.98
N VAL A 51 -2.79 6.77 -1.79
CA VAL A 51 -3.80 7.56 -1.08
C VAL A 51 -3.14 8.78 -0.46
N ASP A 52 -3.91 9.85 -0.30
CA ASP A 52 -3.45 11.03 0.40
C ASP A 52 -3.48 10.79 1.92
N GLY A 53 -2.30 10.57 2.50
CA GLY A 53 -2.15 10.35 3.93
C GLY A 53 -2.51 11.57 4.77
N SER A 54 -2.53 12.77 4.19
CA SER A 54 -2.89 14.00 4.92
C SER A 54 -4.39 14.15 5.17
N THR A 55 -5.22 13.45 4.40
CA THR A 55 -6.69 13.49 4.51
C THR A 55 -7.30 12.19 5.02
N GLN A 56 -6.56 11.07 5.00
CA GLN A 56 -7.06 9.74 5.35
C GLN A 56 -6.52 9.20 6.69
N SER A 57 -6.68 9.93 7.79
CA SER A 57 -6.16 9.56 9.11
C SER A 57 -6.72 8.24 9.67
N GLU A 58 -8.00 7.93 9.42
CA GLU A 58 -8.63 6.68 9.84
C GLU A 58 -8.05 5.46 9.11
N PHE A 59 -7.75 5.62 7.82
CA PHE A 59 -7.09 4.61 7.00
C PHE A 59 -5.71 4.26 7.55
N LEU A 60 -4.88 5.28 7.81
CA LEU A 60 -3.55 5.16 8.41
C LEU A 60 -3.60 4.44 9.77
N SER A 61 -4.58 4.79 10.61
CA SER A 61 -4.75 4.21 11.95
C SER A 61 -5.00 2.70 11.91
N GLY A 62 -5.63 2.20 10.85
CA GLY A 62 -5.81 0.76 10.62
C GLY A 62 -4.51 -0.02 10.44
N PHE A 63 -3.48 0.64 9.92
CA PHE A 63 -2.12 0.10 9.80
C PHE A 63 -1.26 0.40 11.03
N GLY A 64 -1.82 1.06 12.05
CA GLY A 64 -1.06 1.56 13.20
C GLY A 64 -0.08 2.66 12.82
N LEU A 65 -0.43 3.45 11.79
CA LEU A 65 0.37 4.57 11.32
C LEU A 65 -0.33 5.88 11.66
N GLU A 66 0.48 6.92 11.84
CA GLU A 66 0.03 8.31 11.89
C GLU A 66 0.72 9.07 10.76
N TRP A 67 0.02 10.04 10.18
CA TRP A 67 0.60 10.88 9.14
C TRP A 67 1.60 11.85 9.76
N ALA A 68 2.89 11.64 9.47
CA ALA A 68 3.99 12.48 9.95
C ALA A 68 4.52 13.46 8.89
N GLY A 69 3.87 13.55 7.72
CA GLY A 69 4.34 14.37 6.59
C GLY A 69 5.34 13.67 5.67
N GLU A 70 5.71 12.42 5.97
CA GLU A 70 6.65 11.63 5.17
C GLU A 70 5.92 10.52 4.38
N PRO A 71 6.37 10.23 3.15
CA PRO A 71 5.77 9.18 2.34
C PRO A 71 6.04 7.80 2.97
N LYS A 72 5.01 6.94 2.99
CA LYS A 72 5.12 5.57 3.50
C LYS A 72 4.57 4.58 2.50
N LEU A 73 5.09 3.35 2.51
CA LEU A 73 4.61 2.28 1.65
C LEU A 73 4.04 1.16 2.52
N VAL A 74 2.86 0.66 2.18
CA VAL A 74 2.20 -0.44 2.90
C VAL A 74 1.81 -1.50 1.91
N ALA A 75 2.13 -2.75 2.21
CA ALA A 75 1.63 -3.89 1.46
C ALA A 75 0.47 -4.54 2.20
N VAL A 76 -0.66 -4.71 1.53
CA VAL A 76 -1.85 -5.37 2.06
C VAL A 76 -2.09 -6.64 1.28
N LYS A 77 -2.10 -7.77 1.98
CA LYS A 77 -2.53 -9.05 1.44
C LYS A 77 -4.02 -9.20 1.67
N THR A 78 -4.78 -9.27 0.59
CA THR A 78 -6.24 -9.37 0.63
C THR A 78 -6.69 -10.83 0.60
N GLY A 79 -7.74 -11.14 1.36
CA GLY A 79 -8.25 -12.51 1.48
C GLY A 79 -9.28 -12.65 2.60
N LYS A 80 -9.46 -13.86 3.14
CA LYS A 80 -10.42 -14.12 4.23
C LYS A 80 -10.13 -13.30 5.49
N ARG A 81 -8.85 -13.00 5.75
CA ARG A 81 -8.40 -12.08 6.80
C ARG A 81 -7.33 -11.20 6.19
N ASN A 82 -7.63 -9.92 6.06
CA ASN A 82 -6.69 -8.97 5.52
C ASN A 82 -5.49 -8.83 6.47
N ARG A 83 -4.30 -8.78 5.89
CA ARG A 83 -3.06 -8.59 6.63
C ARG A 83 -2.21 -7.56 5.93
N PHE A 84 -1.35 -6.90 6.67
CA PHE A 84 -0.51 -5.84 6.12
C PHE A 84 0.92 -5.94 6.62
N VAL A 85 1.82 -5.29 5.90
CA VAL A 85 3.18 -5.02 6.34
C VAL A 85 3.57 -3.62 5.90
N VAL A 86 4.20 -2.88 6.81
CA VAL A 86 4.68 -1.52 6.54
C VAL A 86 6.11 -1.62 6.06
N PHE A 87 6.44 -0.85 5.03
CA PHE A 87 7.82 -0.65 4.60
C PHE A 87 8.51 0.31 5.56
N ASP A 88 9.62 -0.15 6.13
CA ASP A 88 10.41 0.58 7.15
C ASP A 88 11.76 1.06 6.61
N GLY A 89 11.88 1.16 5.28
CA GLY A 89 13.08 1.63 4.61
C GLY A 89 12.93 3.05 4.07
N GLU A 90 14.04 3.63 3.63
CA GLU A 90 14.02 4.92 2.93
C GLU A 90 13.28 4.81 1.59
N TRP A 91 12.64 5.91 1.18
CA TRP A 91 11.96 6.01 -0.11
C TRP A 91 12.96 6.03 -1.27
N GLN A 92 13.46 4.85 -1.61
CA GLN A 92 14.42 4.62 -2.69
C GLN A 92 13.97 3.40 -3.50
N ARG A 93 14.04 3.49 -4.83
CA ARG A 93 13.61 2.42 -5.74
C ARG A 93 14.27 1.07 -5.43
N ALA A 94 15.54 1.05 -5.05
CA ALA A 94 16.23 -0.20 -4.69
C ALA A 94 15.60 -0.87 -3.46
N SER A 95 15.36 -0.09 -2.40
CA SER A 95 14.76 -0.56 -1.15
C SER A 95 13.31 -1.00 -1.35
N MET A 96 12.53 -0.23 -2.12
CA MET A 96 11.15 -0.58 -2.47
C MET A 96 11.07 -1.85 -3.33
N ASN A 97 11.99 -2.03 -4.28
CA ASN A 97 12.08 -3.25 -5.08
C ASN A 97 12.35 -4.47 -4.19
N SER A 98 13.35 -4.36 -3.30
CA SER A 98 13.68 -5.44 -2.37
C SER A 98 12.49 -5.78 -1.46
N PHE A 99 11.75 -4.77 -1.00
CA PHE A 99 10.53 -4.97 -0.22
C PHE A 99 9.47 -5.77 -1.00
N VAL A 100 9.21 -5.40 -2.26
CA VAL A 100 8.25 -6.11 -3.12
C VAL A 100 8.72 -7.55 -3.42
N ASP A 101 10.01 -7.73 -3.72
CA ASP A 101 10.61 -9.04 -3.97
C ASP A 101 10.46 -9.97 -2.75
N LYS A 102 10.71 -9.46 -1.54
CA LYS A 102 10.50 -10.21 -0.29
C LYS A 102 9.05 -10.59 -0.05
N ILE A 103 8.11 -9.70 -0.40
CA ILE A 103 6.67 -10.02 -0.32
C ILE A 103 6.31 -11.17 -1.25
N LEU A 104 6.79 -11.14 -2.50
CA LEU A 104 6.58 -12.22 -3.47
C LEU A 104 7.25 -13.52 -3.04
N GLY A 105 8.45 -13.43 -2.46
CA GLY A 105 9.20 -14.57 -1.92
C GLY A 105 8.61 -15.14 -0.63
N GLY A 106 7.66 -14.46 0.01
CA GLY A 106 7.06 -14.89 1.28
C GLY A 106 7.92 -14.64 2.52
N ASP A 107 8.96 -13.81 2.41
CA ASP A 107 9.95 -13.51 3.46
C ASP A 107 9.54 -12.32 4.36
N MET A 108 8.26 -11.94 4.32
CA MET A 108 7.72 -10.81 5.09
C MET A 108 6.71 -11.28 6.13
N MET A 109 6.84 -10.77 7.36
CA MET A 109 5.87 -11.02 8.42
C MET A 109 4.71 -10.05 8.35
N PHE A 110 3.58 -10.53 7.82
CA PHE A 110 2.33 -9.76 7.76
C PHE A 110 1.60 -9.76 9.10
N LYS A 111 1.19 -8.58 9.55
CA LYS A 111 0.37 -8.35 10.75
C LYS A 111 -1.12 -8.34 10.40
N PRO A 112 -2.00 -8.83 11.29
CA PRO A 112 -3.45 -8.75 11.05
C PRO A 112 -3.91 -7.29 11.02
N LEU A 113 -4.79 -6.95 10.08
CA LEU A 113 -5.46 -5.65 10.04
C LEU A 113 -6.52 -5.59 11.16
N LYS A 114 -6.66 -4.45 11.84
CA LYS A 114 -7.70 -4.28 12.86
C LYS A 114 -9.09 -4.42 12.21
N ALA A 115 -9.98 -5.15 12.87
CA ALA A 115 -11.30 -5.51 12.34
C ALA A 115 -12.21 -4.30 12.07
N GLU A 116 -12.08 -3.24 12.87
CA GLU A 116 -12.84 -1.99 12.72
C GLU A 116 -12.47 -1.25 11.41
N THR A 117 -11.20 -1.33 11.00
CA THR A 117 -10.72 -0.71 9.76
C THR A 117 -10.98 -1.58 8.53
N ASP A 118 -11.09 -2.90 8.68
CA ASP A 118 -11.43 -3.82 7.58
C ASP A 118 -12.79 -3.50 6.92
N GLY A 119 -13.75 -3.01 7.72
CA GLY A 119 -15.08 -2.58 7.25
C GLY A 119 -15.11 -1.16 6.67
N ALA A 120 -14.21 -0.27 7.12
CA ALA A 120 -14.10 1.10 6.59
C ALA A 120 -13.39 1.13 5.22
N ILE A 121 -12.41 0.24 5.02
CA ILE A 121 -11.62 0.18 3.77
C ILE A 121 -12.38 -0.52 2.61
N LYS A 122 -13.40 -1.33 2.96
CA LYS A 122 -14.23 -2.06 1.99
C LYS A 122 -15.48 -1.31 1.52
N GLN A 123 -15.80 -0.16 2.13
CA GLN A 123 -16.96 0.65 1.77
C GLN A 123 -16.67 1.56 0.58
#